data_AF-A0AA42PBE2-F1
#
_entry.id   AF-A0AA42PBE2-F1
#
_cell.length_a   1.000
_cell.length_b   1.000
_cell.length_c   1.000
_cell.angle_alpha   90.00
_cell.angle_beta   90.00
_cell.angle_gamma   90.00
#
_symmetry.space_group_name_H-M   'P 1'
#
loop_
_entity.id
_entity.type
_entity.pdbx_description
1 polymer ?
#
loop_
_entity_poly.entity_id
_entity_poly.type
_entity_poly.pdbx_seq_one_letter_code
_entity_poly.pdbx_strand_id
1 'polypeptide(L)'
;MTPQFEIGTKVLITTDNWFYAPDGKQYRSAYGTVRGIHTDEKTLGIRTNARSTNWYVQVGDLMIAGCQVHYAVRTEKCHLGSTTDWKEVDGVVVEFRRPACIYDADGGQPCA
;
A
#
# COMPACT_ATOMS: atom_id res chain seq x y z
N MET A 1 17.33 -8.61 -18.15
CA MET A 1 15.88 -8.52 -17.88
C MET A 1 15.70 -7.36 -16.93
N THR A 2 15.09 -6.26 -17.37
CA THR A 2 14.89 -5.08 -16.50
C THR A 2 13.76 -5.39 -15.53
N PRO A 3 13.97 -5.24 -14.20
CA PRO A 3 12.90 -5.47 -13.24
C PRO A 3 11.74 -4.50 -13.51
N GLN A 4 10.51 -5.02 -13.52
CA GLN A 4 9.31 -4.24 -13.84
C GLN A 4 8.96 -3.21 -12.77
N PHE A 5 9.48 -3.41 -11.54
CA PHE A 5 9.28 -2.58 -10.36
C PHE A 5 10.66 -2.12 -9.87
N GLU A 6 11.11 -0.97 -10.37
CA GLU A 6 12.39 -0.37 -10.01
C GLU A 6 12.21 0.89 -9.16
N ILE A 7 13.27 1.30 -8.46
CA ILE A 7 13.28 2.54 -7.69
C ILE A 7 12.97 3.70 -8.63
N GLY A 8 12.04 4.57 -8.21
CA GLY A 8 11.54 5.70 -8.99
C GLY A 8 10.25 5.42 -9.76
N THR A 9 9.78 4.17 -9.82
CA THR A 9 8.47 3.86 -10.43
C THR A 9 7.32 4.07 -9.46
N LYS A 10 6.18 4.53 -9.96
CA LYS A 10 4.95 4.61 -9.18
C LYS A 10 4.18 3.31 -9.19
N VAL A 11 3.72 2.90 -8.01
CA VAL A 11 3.05 1.63 -7.79
C VAL A 11 1.84 1.79 -6.88
N LEU A 12 0.84 0.96 -7.12
CA LEU A 12 -0.23 0.66 -6.17
C LEU A 12 0.07 -0.70 -5.55
N ILE A 13 0.27 -0.74 -4.24
CA ILE A 13 0.48 -1.95 -3.46
C ILE A 13 -0.79 -2.26 -2.67
N THR A 14 -1.38 -3.43 -2.89
CA THR A 14 -2.47 -3.96 -2.06
C THR A 14 -1.89 -4.77 -0.92
N THR A 15 -2.34 -4.49 0.31
CA THR A 15 -1.84 -5.17 1.50
C THR A 15 -2.70 -6.36 1.92
N ASP A 16 -2.09 -7.31 2.63
CA ASP A 16 -2.79 -8.47 3.19
C ASP A 16 -3.65 -8.14 4.42
N ASN A 17 -3.35 -7.03 5.11
CA ASN A 17 -4.18 -6.51 6.19
C ASN A 17 -4.49 -5.02 6.03
N TRP A 18 -5.54 -4.57 6.72
CA TRP A 18 -5.79 -3.15 6.89
C TRP A 18 -4.74 -2.55 7.81
N PHE A 19 -4.33 -1.31 7.54
CA PHE A 19 -3.39 -0.57 8.38
C PHE A 19 -3.89 0.85 8.64
N TYR A 20 -3.40 1.47 9.70
CA TYR A 20 -3.66 2.87 10.01
C TYR A 20 -2.54 3.74 9.46
N ALA A 21 -2.89 4.91 8.92
CA ALA A 21 -1.92 5.94 8.58
C ALA A 21 -1.95 7.08 9.62
N PRO A 22 -1.00 8.04 9.56
CA PRO A 22 -0.91 9.13 10.54
C PRO A 22 -2.14 10.06 10.61
N ASP A 23 -3.03 10.01 9.62
CA ASP A 23 -4.31 10.71 9.64
C ASP A 23 -5.41 9.99 10.43
N GLY A 24 -5.09 8.84 11.03
CA GLY A 24 -6.01 8.01 11.80
C GLY A 24 -6.98 7.17 10.98
N LYS A 25 -6.94 7.25 9.63
CA LYS A 25 -7.81 6.45 8.77
C LYS A 25 -7.21 5.07 8.49
N GLN A 26 -8.09 4.13 8.12
CA GLN A 26 -7.70 2.79 7.71
C GLN A 26 -7.58 2.68 6.19
N TYR A 27 -6.55 1.96 5.77
CA TYR A 27 -6.22 1.73 4.36
C TYR A 27 -5.98 0.26 4.10
N ARG A 28 -6.21 -0.15 2.86
CA ARG A 28 -5.98 -1.53 2.39
C ARG A 28 -4.97 -1.60 1.24
N SER A 29 -4.48 -0.45 0.81
CA SER A 29 -3.45 -0.32 -0.19
C SER A 29 -2.74 1.01 -0.04
N ALA A 30 -1.57 1.12 -0.68
CA ALA A 30 -0.78 2.33 -0.74
C ALA A 30 -0.37 2.62 -2.17
N TYR A 31 -0.45 3.88 -2.56
CA TYR A 31 -0.02 4.38 -3.85
C TYR A 31 1.14 5.36 -3.66
N GLY A 32 2.19 5.22 -4.45
CA GLY A 32 3.31 6.16 -4.43
C GLY A 32 4.54 5.66 -5.17
N THR A 33 5.65 6.37 -5.00
CA THR A 33 6.91 6.09 -5.68
C THR A 33 7.75 5.09 -4.88
N VAL A 34 8.23 4.02 -5.52
CA VAL A 34 9.18 3.09 -4.89
C VAL A 34 10.49 3.83 -4.61
N ARG A 35 10.82 4.00 -3.33
CA ARG A 35 12.07 4.65 -2.88
C ARG A 35 13.18 3.66 -2.56
N GLY A 36 12.84 2.40 -2.29
CA GLY A 36 13.83 1.37 -2.00
C GLY A 36 13.23 0.01 -1.71
N ILE A 37 14.07 -1.02 -1.85
CA ILE A 37 13.82 -2.37 -1.38
C ILE A 37 14.96 -2.70 -0.42
N HIS A 38 14.62 -3.08 0.80
CA HIS A 38 15.57 -3.23 1.89
C HIS A 38 15.45 -4.61 2.52
N THR A 39 16.55 -5.14 3.05
CA THR A 39 16.53 -6.30 3.91
C THR A 39 16.21 -5.89 5.35
N ASP A 40 15.74 -6.84 6.14
CA ASP A 40 15.57 -6.70 7.59
C ASP A 40 16.85 -6.26 8.30
N GLU A 41 18.02 -6.82 7.96
CA GLU A 41 19.31 -6.46 8.55
C GLU A 41 19.61 -4.97 8.38
N LYS A 42 19.35 -4.41 7.19
CA LYS A 42 19.59 -3.00 6.89
C LYS A 42 18.55 -2.08 7.54
N THR A 43 17.31 -2.56 7.64
CA THR A 43 16.16 -1.75 8.06
C THR A 43 15.98 -1.72 9.57
N LEU A 44 16.12 -2.88 10.21
CA LEU A 44 15.86 -3.10 11.62
C LEU A 44 17.14 -3.36 12.44
N GLY A 45 18.29 -3.56 11.79
CA GLY A 45 19.53 -3.94 12.46
C GLY A 45 19.55 -5.37 12.98
N ILE A 46 18.55 -6.19 12.62
CA ILE A 46 18.44 -7.59 13.02
C ILE A 46 18.18 -8.48 11.80
N ARG A 47 18.71 -9.71 11.85
CA ARG A 47 18.37 -10.74 10.87
C ARG A 47 17.22 -11.59 11.38
N THR A 48 16.10 -11.54 10.69
CA THR A 48 14.91 -12.33 10.99
C THR A 48 15.00 -13.72 10.35
N ASN A 49 14.21 -14.67 10.84
CA ASN A 49 14.19 -16.02 10.29
C ASN A 49 13.39 -16.07 8.97
N ALA A 50 13.58 -17.12 8.18
CA ALA A 50 12.93 -17.27 6.87
C ALA A 50 11.39 -17.39 6.93
N ARG A 51 10.79 -17.56 8.11
CA ARG A 51 9.32 -17.56 8.32
C ARG A 51 8.79 -16.19 8.74
N SER A 52 9.65 -15.18 8.83
CA SER A 52 9.34 -13.80 9.20
C SER A 52 9.61 -12.86 8.02
N THR A 53 9.27 -11.59 8.18
CA THR A 53 9.53 -10.57 7.16
C THR A 53 11.02 -10.28 7.07
N ASN A 54 11.65 -10.82 6.02
CA ASN A 54 13.07 -10.63 5.75
C ASN A 54 13.37 -9.54 4.71
N TRP A 55 12.35 -8.88 4.14
CA TRP A 55 12.51 -7.75 3.25
C TRP A 55 11.35 -6.75 3.36
N TYR A 56 11.63 -5.51 2.98
CA TYR A 56 10.72 -4.36 3.05
C TYR A 56 10.76 -3.59 1.74
N VAL A 57 9.61 -3.05 1.32
CA VAL A 57 9.53 -2.06 0.26
C VAL A 57 9.16 -0.71 0.85
N GLN A 58 9.90 0.31 0.46
CA GLN A 58 9.60 1.70 0.79
C GLN A 58 8.87 2.33 -0.39
N VAL A 59 7.63 2.76 -0.17
CA VAL A 59 6.81 3.49 -1.14
C VAL A 59 6.49 4.84 -0.52
N GLY A 60 6.98 5.93 -1.13
CA GLY A 60 6.81 7.26 -0.56
C GLY A 60 7.36 7.36 0.87
N ASP A 61 6.51 7.77 1.81
CA ASP A 61 6.77 7.80 3.26
C ASP A 61 6.41 6.49 4.00
N LEU A 62 5.85 5.49 3.31
CA LEU A 62 5.42 4.23 3.90
C LEU A 62 6.46 3.12 3.70
N MET A 63 6.73 2.36 4.76
CA MET A 63 7.52 1.14 4.71
C MET A 63 6.62 -0.07 4.91
N ILE A 64 6.59 -0.97 3.93
CA ILE A 64 5.72 -2.15 3.92
C ILE A 64 6.58 -3.40 4.04
N ALA A 65 6.27 -4.20 5.07
CA ALA A 65 6.80 -5.55 5.22
C ALA A 65 6.45 -6.42 4.01
N GLY A 66 7.41 -7.15 3.46
CA GLY A 66 7.20 -8.04 2.31
C GLY A 66 6.05 -9.04 2.49
N CYS A 67 5.84 -9.55 3.71
CA CYS A 67 4.72 -10.47 4.01
C CYS A 67 3.34 -9.79 3.93
N GLN A 68 3.28 -8.45 3.98
CA GLN A 68 2.04 -7.69 3.84
C GLN A 68 1.77 -7.34 2.39
N VAL A 69 2.70 -7.51 1.45
CA VAL A 69 2.47 -7.22 0.03
C VAL A 69 1.69 -8.37 -0.59
N HIS A 70 0.43 -8.12 -0.97
CA HIS A 70 -0.42 -9.11 -1.65
C HIS A 70 -0.34 -8.94 -3.18
N TYR A 71 -0.48 -7.70 -3.66
CA TYR A 71 -0.31 -7.35 -5.08
C TYR A 71 0.46 -6.05 -5.24
N ALA A 72 1.20 -5.92 -6.34
CA ALA A 72 1.82 -4.67 -6.76
C ALA A 72 1.47 -4.40 -8.23
N VAL A 73 0.96 -3.20 -8.52
CA VAL A 73 0.59 -2.75 -9.86
C VAL A 73 1.38 -1.49 -10.19
N ARG A 74 2.20 -1.51 -11.24
CA ARG A 74 2.87 -0.31 -11.73
C ARG A 74 1.83 0.59 -12.40
N THR A 75 1.72 1.83 -11.94
CA THR A 75 0.75 2.80 -12.49
C THR A 75 1.16 4.23 -12.19
N GLU A 76 1.03 5.11 -13.18
CA GLU A 76 1.30 6.55 -13.02
C GLU A 76 0.12 7.33 -12.44
N LYS A 77 -1.05 6.70 -12.33
CA LYS A 77 -2.28 7.31 -11.81
C LYS A 77 -3.00 6.37 -10.87
N CYS A 78 -3.60 6.92 -9.82
CA CYS A 78 -4.45 6.20 -8.89
C CYS A 78 -5.65 7.06 -8.51
N HIS A 79 -6.81 6.44 -8.34
CA HIS A 79 -8.01 7.13 -7.87
C HIS A 79 -8.05 7.13 -6.35
N LEU A 80 -7.75 8.28 -5.74
CA LEU A 80 -7.68 8.44 -4.28
C LEU A 80 -8.97 9.00 -3.67
N GLY A 81 -9.92 9.42 -4.51
CA GLY A 81 -11.18 10.03 -4.09
C GLY A 81 -12.29 9.03 -3.78
N SER A 82 -13.53 9.52 -3.69
CA SER A 82 -14.70 8.65 -3.56
C SER A 82 -14.95 7.84 -4.82
N THR A 83 -15.35 6.58 -4.67
CA THR A 83 -15.79 5.68 -5.75
C THR A 83 -17.21 5.18 -5.48
N THR A 84 -17.89 4.71 -6.51
CA THR A 84 -19.11 3.90 -6.37
C THR A 84 -18.70 2.44 -6.17
N ASP A 85 -19.40 1.78 -5.26
CA ASP A 85 -19.32 0.34 -5.03
C ASP A 85 -20.73 -0.22 -4.89
N TRP A 86 -20.86 -1.54 -4.85
CA TRP A 86 -22.14 -2.20 -4.69
C TRP A 86 -22.06 -3.31 -3.64
N LYS A 87 -23.19 -3.58 -2.99
CA LYS A 87 -23.35 -4.73 -2.11
C LYS A 87 -24.74 -5.31 -2.26
N GLU A 88 -24.86 -6.60 -1.98
CA GLU A 88 -26.16 -7.25 -1.87
C GLU A 88 -26.70 -7.07 -0.44
N VAL A 89 -27.96 -6.66 -0.32
CA VAL A 89 -28.71 -6.60 0.93
C VAL A 89 -30.06 -7.26 0.67
N ASP A 90 -30.32 -8.39 1.33
CA ASP A 90 -31.56 -9.16 1.21
C ASP A 90 -31.96 -9.50 -0.25
N GLY A 91 -30.98 -9.91 -1.07
CA GLY A 91 -31.18 -10.26 -2.47
C GLY A 91 -31.28 -9.07 -3.43
N VAL A 92 -31.12 -7.84 -2.93
CA VAL A 92 -31.15 -6.61 -3.73
C VAL A 92 -29.75 -6.00 -3.81
N VAL A 93 -29.32 -5.68 -5.03
CA VAL A 93 -28.07 -4.93 -5.25
C VAL A 93 -28.30 -3.46 -4.92
N VAL A 94 -27.53 -2.95 -3.96
CA VAL A 94 -27.52 -1.54 -3.55
C VAL A 94 -26.18 -0.92 -3.91
N GLU A 95 -26.21 0.12 -4.74
CA GLU A 95 -25.04 0.95 -5.01
C GLU A 95 -24.87 2.01 -3.91
N PHE A 96 -23.63 2.28 -3.54
CA PHE A 96 -23.29 3.31 -2.57
C PHE A 96 -21.96 3.97 -2.90
N ARG A 97 -21.74 5.18 -2.39
CA ARG A 97 -20.45 5.86 -2.49
C ARG A 97 -19.62 5.57 -1.25
N ARG A 98 -18.34 5.31 -1.45
CA ARG A 98 -17.35 5.18 -0.38
C ARG A 98 -16.03 5.84 -0.77
N PRO A 99 -15.19 6.25 0.19
CA PRO A 99 -13.82 6.64 -0.12
C PRO A 99 -13.02 5.46 -0.70
N ALA A 100 -12.05 5.76 -1.56
CA ALA A 100 -10.99 4.82 -1.88
C ALA A 100 -10.18 4.55 -0.61
N CYS A 101 -9.91 3.27 -0.33
CA CYS A 101 -9.14 2.85 0.84
C CYS A 101 -7.65 2.73 0.48
N ILE A 102 -7.12 3.76 -0.18
CA ILE A 102 -5.77 3.83 -0.73
C ILE A 102 -5.03 4.98 -0.07
N TYR A 103 -3.91 4.67 0.57
CA TYR A 103 -3.04 5.68 1.18
C TYR A 103 -2.16 6.34 0.11
N ASP A 104 -2.10 7.67 0.09
CA ASP A 104 -1.19 8.42 -0.77
C ASP A 104 0.16 8.63 -0.07
N ALA A 105 1.13 7.78 -0.39
CA ALA A 105 2.43 7.78 0.27
C ALA A 105 3.39 8.85 -0.29
N ASP A 106 3.12 9.41 -1.48
CA ASP A 106 3.94 10.49 -2.04
C ASP A 106 3.44 11.87 -1.58
N GLY A 107 2.14 12.00 -1.34
CA GLY A 107 1.46 13.24 -0.98
C GLY A 107 1.20 13.43 0.51
N GLY A 108 1.91 12.69 1.38
CA GLY A 108 1.69 12.60 2.84
C GLY A 108 1.02 13.84 3.43
N GLN A 109 -0.27 13.71 3.76
CA GLN A 109 -0.97 14.80 4.45
C GLN A 109 -0.28 14.99 5.81
N PRO A 110 0.22 16.19 6.14
CA PRO A 110 0.85 16.40 7.43
C PRO A 110 -0.16 16.10 8.54
N CYS A 111 0.26 15.35 9.56
CA CYS A 111 -0.44 15.35 10.84
C CYS A 111 -0.59 16.80 11.29
N ALA A 112 -1.81 17.19 11.64
CA ALA A 112 -2.09 18.45 12.32
C ALA A 112 -1.32 18.55 13.64
#